data_AF-A0A2V5L430-F1
#
_entry.id   AF-A0A2V5L430-F1
#
_cell.length_a   1.000
_cell.length_b   1.000
_cell.length_c   1.000
_cell.angle_alpha   90.00
_cell.angle_beta   90.00
_cell.angle_gamma   90.00
#
_symmetry.space_group_name_H-M   'P 1'
#
loop_
_entity.id
_entity.type
_entity.pdbx_description
1 polymer ?
#
loop_
_entity_poly.entity_id
_entity_poly.type
_entity_poly.pdbx_seq_one_letter_code
_entity_poly.pdbx_strand_id
1 'polypeptide(L)'
;LFNKFTPLPEGTLRERLFALAQRTDFPARSIEVMDGSKRSRHSNAFFTGFGRFRKIVLFDTLVAQLTQPELESVLAHEIGHYKKRHLIKLLGLSIAGVFVAFAVIAWLAHQQWFYRAFGFEYQPGFAAANLVPAMLLFALLAETISFWVSPLIHILSRHFEYEADSFAHATMGETESFVQALRKLSEKNLSNLTPHPLYSGFYYSHPTLLERERALR
;
A
#
# COMPACT_ATOMS: atom_id res chain seq x y z
N LEU A 1 20.64 7.19 5.14
CA LEU A 1 21.41 6.11 4.49
C LEU A 1 21.15 6.07 2.98
N PHE A 2 19.90 5.97 2.52
CA PHE A 2 19.59 5.87 1.08
C PHE A 2 19.13 7.15 0.39
N ASN A 3 18.44 8.04 1.11
CA ASN A 3 17.92 9.31 0.64
C ASN A 3 18.18 10.38 1.70
N LYS A 4 18.22 11.65 1.27
CA LYS A 4 18.35 12.82 2.13
C LYS A 4 16.97 13.35 2.49
N PHE A 5 16.75 13.56 3.78
CA PHE A 5 15.54 14.14 4.32
C PHE A 5 15.87 15.56 4.77
N THR A 6 15.11 16.53 4.27
CA THR A 6 15.23 17.94 4.66
C THR A 6 13.87 18.42 5.16
N PRO A 7 13.79 19.19 6.25
CA PRO A 7 12.53 19.81 6.67
C PRO A 7 11.90 20.58 5.51
N LEU A 8 10.57 20.49 5.39
CA LEU A 8 9.83 21.32 4.43
C LEU A 8 10.09 22.80 4.77
N PRO A 9 10.49 23.64 3.81
CA PRO A 9 10.73 25.06 4.05
C PRO A 9 9.51 25.74 4.67
N GLU A 10 9.75 26.80 5.44
CA GLU A 10 8.66 27.65 5.94
C GLU A 10 7.94 28.34 4.78
N GLY A 11 6.62 28.46 4.92
CA GLY A 11 5.75 29.03 3.90
C GLY A 11 4.35 28.44 3.92
N THR A 12 3.53 28.94 3.00
CA THR A 12 2.09 28.65 2.91
C THR A 12 1.79 27.17 2.77
N LEU A 13 2.60 26.40 2.04
CA LEU A 13 2.42 24.95 1.92
C LEU A 13 2.57 24.26 3.28
N ARG A 14 3.64 24.55 4.02
CA ARG A 14 3.88 23.93 5.33
C ARG A 14 2.75 24.25 6.30
N GLU A 15 2.31 25.49 6.35
CA GLU A 15 1.18 25.92 7.20
C GLU A 15 -0.12 25.19 6.84
N ARG A 16 -0.45 25.08 5.55
CA ARG A 16 -1.64 24.35 5.08
C ARG A 16 -1.61 22.88 5.48
N LEU A 17 -0.48 22.19 5.29
CA LEU A 17 -0.38 20.76 5.63
C LEU A 17 -0.41 20.52 7.14
N PHE A 18 0.16 21.42 7.96
CA PHE A 18 0.00 21.36 9.41
C PHE A 18 -1.43 21.64 9.86
N ALA A 19 -2.11 22.61 9.23
CA ALA A 19 -3.53 22.87 9.48
C ALA A 19 -4.41 21.66 9.10
N LEU A 20 -4.08 20.96 8.00
CA LEU A 20 -4.72 19.71 7.63
C LEU A 20 -4.50 18.62 8.68
N ALA A 21 -3.26 18.44 9.14
CA ALA A 21 -2.96 17.48 10.20
C ALA A 21 -3.73 17.81 11.49
N GLN A 22 -3.83 19.09 11.85
CA GLN A 22 -4.58 19.53 13.03
C GLN A 22 -6.09 19.30 12.89
N ARG A 23 -6.71 19.71 11.77
CA ARG A 23 -8.16 19.56 11.54
C ARG A 23 -8.60 18.09 11.48
N THR A 24 -7.69 17.20 11.07
CA THR A 24 -7.93 15.76 11.00
C THR A 24 -7.50 15.01 12.26
N ASP A 25 -6.96 15.69 13.28
CA ASP A 25 -6.38 15.06 14.48
C ASP A 25 -5.31 14.00 14.12
N PHE A 26 -4.45 14.32 13.17
CA PHE A 26 -3.30 13.52 12.78
C PHE A 26 -2.04 14.00 13.55
N PRO A 27 -1.35 13.13 14.30
CA PRO A 27 -0.24 13.52 15.16
C PRO A 27 1.06 13.73 14.36
N ALA A 28 1.08 14.72 13.46
CA ALA A 28 2.26 15.10 12.70
C ALA A 28 3.19 15.97 13.54
N ARG A 29 4.41 15.47 13.78
CA ARG A 29 5.47 16.23 14.47
C ARG A 29 6.32 17.05 13.51
N SER A 30 6.59 16.53 12.31
CA SER A 30 7.35 17.23 11.28
C SER A 30 6.90 16.81 9.88
N ILE A 31 7.14 17.72 8.92
CA ILE A 31 6.97 17.48 7.50
C ILE A 31 8.34 17.61 6.85
N GLU A 32 8.77 16.55 6.18
CA GLU A 32 10.09 16.42 5.56
C GLU A 32 9.93 16.17 4.06
N VAL A 33 10.85 16.70 3.27
CA VAL A 33 10.98 16.44 1.84
C VAL A 33 12.14 15.47 1.64
N MET A 34 11.90 14.44 0.83
CA MET A 34 12.88 13.44 0.44
C MET A 34 13.29 13.63 -1.03
N ASP A 35 14.58 13.50 -1.32
CA ASP A 35 15.16 13.61 -2.67
C ASP A 35 14.90 12.37 -3.55
N GLY A 36 13.62 12.04 -3.75
CA GLY A 36 13.16 10.90 -4.56
C GLY A 36 13.55 11.01 -6.04
N SER A 37 13.69 12.24 -6.55
CA SER A 37 14.12 12.55 -7.92
C SER A 37 15.45 11.89 -8.33
N LYS A 38 16.35 11.63 -7.37
CA LYS A 38 17.64 10.97 -7.64
C LYS A 38 17.50 9.52 -8.10
N ARG A 39 16.36 8.87 -7.82
CA ARG A 39 16.12 7.46 -8.13
C ARG A 39 15.12 7.27 -9.25
N SER A 40 14.07 8.09 -9.29
CA SER A 40 13.05 7.99 -10.32
C SER A 40 12.23 9.28 -10.41
N ARG A 41 11.43 9.41 -11.48
CA ARG A 41 10.48 10.52 -11.64
C ARG A 41 9.16 10.29 -10.91
N HIS A 42 9.01 9.16 -10.22
CA HIS A 42 7.79 8.85 -9.48
C HIS A 42 7.59 9.82 -8.31
N SER A 43 6.33 10.15 -8.06
CA SER A 43 5.89 11.09 -7.03
C SER A 43 5.09 10.32 -6.00
N ASN A 44 5.42 10.50 -4.71
CA ASN A 44 4.74 9.81 -3.62
C ASN A 44 4.77 10.65 -2.33
N ALA A 45 3.87 10.35 -1.40
CA ALA A 45 3.83 10.86 -0.05
C ALA A 45 3.55 9.70 0.91
N PHE A 46 4.18 9.69 2.08
CA PHE A 46 3.95 8.63 3.06
C PHE A 46 4.23 9.10 4.48
N PHE A 47 3.76 8.33 5.46
CA PHE A 47 4.03 8.59 6.87
C PHE A 47 5.07 7.64 7.43
N THR A 48 5.88 8.15 8.36
CA THR A 48 6.83 7.35 9.12
C THR A 48 6.71 7.64 10.62
N GLY A 49 7.29 6.79 11.45
CA GLY A 49 7.33 6.96 12.90
C GLY A 49 6.18 6.27 13.64
N PHE A 50 6.32 6.20 14.96
CA PHE A 50 5.43 5.43 15.84
C PHE A 50 4.65 6.32 16.79
N GLY A 51 3.37 6.01 17.00
CA GLY A 51 2.49 6.69 17.95
C GLY A 51 2.34 8.19 17.66
N ARG A 52 2.80 9.02 18.62
CA ARG A 52 2.77 10.49 18.57
C ARG A 52 3.96 11.13 17.85
N PHE A 53 4.95 10.33 17.44
CA PHE A 53 6.16 10.82 16.79
C PHE A 53 6.13 10.61 15.28
N ARG A 54 4.94 10.77 14.67
CA ARG A 54 4.80 10.55 13.23
C ARG A 54 5.32 11.75 12.44
N LYS A 55 5.89 11.44 11.28
CA LYS A 55 6.40 12.39 10.32
C LYS A 55 5.72 12.19 8.98
N ILE A 56 5.46 13.30 8.30
CA ILE A 56 4.97 13.31 6.93
C ILE A 56 6.19 13.44 6.02
N VAL A 57 6.34 12.53 5.07
CA VAL A 57 7.42 12.58 4.09
C VAL A 57 6.81 12.80 2.71
N LEU A 58 7.25 13.86 2.04
CA LEU A 58 6.86 14.22 0.68
C LEU A 58 8.04 14.02 -0.26
N PHE A 59 7.80 13.49 -1.46
CA PHE A 59 8.84 13.46 -2.49
C PHE A 59 9.00 14.87 -3.08
N ASP A 60 10.23 15.25 -3.39
CA ASP A 60 10.54 16.50 -4.10
C ASP A 60 9.83 16.58 -5.46
N THR A 61 9.74 15.45 -6.19
CA THR A 61 8.97 15.32 -7.43
C THR A 61 7.50 15.64 -7.24
N LEU A 62 6.89 15.22 -6.12
CA LEU A 62 5.49 15.49 -5.81
C LEU A 62 5.26 16.98 -5.55
N VAL A 63 6.12 17.60 -4.75
CA VAL A 63 6.07 19.04 -4.43
C VAL A 63 6.26 19.89 -5.69
N ALA A 64 7.10 19.45 -6.63
CA ALA A 64 7.34 20.16 -7.88
C ALA A 64 6.21 20.02 -8.91
N GLN A 65 5.43 18.94 -8.85
CA GLN A 65 4.40 18.61 -9.86
C GLN A 65 3.00 19.09 -9.49
N LEU A 66 2.70 19.18 -8.19
CA LEU A 66 1.36 19.48 -7.69
C LEU A 66 1.26 20.91 -7.16
N THR A 67 0.09 21.51 -7.33
CA THR A 67 -0.25 22.76 -6.65
C THR A 67 -0.47 22.52 -5.16
N GLN A 68 -0.49 23.57 -4.34
CA GLN A 68 -0.70 23.41 -2.89
C GLN A 68 -2.05 22.74 -2.54
N PRO A 69 -3.19 23.10 -3.16
CA PRO A 69 -4.46 22.39 -2.94
C PRO A 69 -4.41 20.92 -3.36
N GLU A 70 -3.79 20.62 -4.50
CA GLU A 70 -3.60 19.24 -4.98
C GLU A 70 -2.78 18.43 -3.98
N LEU A 71 -1.67 18.98 -3.48
CA LEU A 71 -0.83 18.29 -2.51
C LEU A 71 -1.54 18.10 -1.16
N GLU A 72 -2.30 19.11 -0.70
CA GLU A 72 -3.15 19.00 0.49
C GLU A 72 -4.18 17.87 0.33
N SER A 73 -4.79 17.74 -0.85
CA SER A 73 -5.77 16.67 -1.13
C SER A 73 -5.15 15.27 -1.14
N VAL A 74 -3.94 15.11 -1.71
CA VAL A 74 -3.19 13.85 -1.67
C VAL A 74 -2.84 13.50 -0.23
N LEU A 75 -2.42 14.49 0.56
CA LEU A 75 -2.13 14.26 1.97
C LEU A 75 -3.39 13.87 2.76
N ALA A 76 -4.55 14.46 2.44
CA ALA A 76 -5.82 14.09 3.05
C ALA A 76 -6.18 12.62 2.77
N HIS A 77 -5.95 12.14 1.54
CA HIS A 77 -6.11 10.74 1.15
C HIS A 77 -5.20 9.83 1.99
N GLU A 78 -3.91 10.16 2.09
CA GLU A 78 -2.97 9.40 2.93
C GLU A 78 -3.43 9.36 4.40
N ILE A 79 -3.86 10.50 4.97
CA ILE A 79 -4.41 10.55 6.34
C ILE A 79 -5.67 9.68 6.46
N GLY A 80 -6.47 9.55 5.39
CA GLY A 80 -7.59 8.63 5.31
C GLY A 80 -7.18 7.18 5.59
N HIS A 81 -6.10 6.70 4.96
CA HIS A 81 -5.57 5.35 5.23
C HIS A 81 -5.20 5.16 6.70
N TYR A 82 -4.63 6.20 7.32
CA TYR A 82 -4.30 6.19 8.73
C TYR A 82 -5.56 6.14 9.62
N LYS A 83 -6.52 7.02 9.39
CA LYS A 83 -7.74 7.14 10.21
C LYS A 83 -8.60 5.89 10.15
N LYS A 84 -8.68 5.26 8.98
CA LYS A 84 -9.38 3.98 8.77
C LYS A 84 -8.56 2.75 9.16
N ARG A 85 -7.33 2.94 9.65
CA ARG A 85 -6.42 1.88 10.13
C ARG A 85 -6.12 0.81 9.07
N HIS A 86 -6.05 1.18 7.79
CA HIS A 86 -5.81 0.24 6.69
C HIS A 86 -4.54 -0.59 6.89
N LEU A 87 -3.44 0.05 7.32
CA LEU A 87 -2.19 -0.65 7.63
C LEU A 87 -2.35 -1.71 8.73
N ILE A 88 -3.14 -1.44 9.78
CA ILE A 88 -3.36 -2.41 10.86
C ILE A 88 -4.24 -3.57 10.38
N LYS A 89 -5.27 -3.29 9.56
CA LYS A 89 -6.10 -4.33 8.93
C LYS A 89 -5.23 -5.26 8.06
N LEU A 90 -4.35 -4.69 7.22
CA LEU A 90 -3.42 -5.46 6.38
C LEU A 90 -2.37 -6.22 7.19
N LEU A 91 -1.85 -5.61 8.27
CA LEU A 91 -0.91 -6.29 9.17
C LEU A 91 -1.57 -7.51 9.84
N GLY A 92 -2.81 -7.35 10.33
CA GLY A 92 -3.57 -8.46 10.89
C GLY A 92 -3.81 -9.58 9.88
N LEU A 93 -4.16 -9.23 8.65
CA LEU A 93 -4.32 -10.18 7.55
C LEU A 93 -3.00 -10.91 7.22
N SER A 94 -1.88 -10.19 7.20
CA SER A 94 -0.56 -10.77 6.97
C SER A 94 -0.15 -11.75 8.08
N ILE A 95 -0.34 -11.38 9.35
CA ILE A 95 -0.08 -12.26 10.49
C ILE A 95 -0.96 -13.52 10.42
N ALA A 96 -2.24 -13.37 10.13
CA ALA A 96 -3.16 -14.50 9.95
C ALA A 96 -2.72 -15.40 8.78
N GLY A 97 -2.29 -14.81 7.66
CA GLY A 97 -1.78 -15.55 6.50
C GLY A 97 -0.52 -16.34 6.83
N VAL A 98 0.43 -15.76 7.56
CA VAL A 98 1.63 -16.45 8.04
C VAL A 98 1.28 -17.60 8.98
N PHE A 99 0.34 -17.38 9.91
CA PHE A 99 -0.13 -18.45 10.80
C PHE A 99 -0.77 -19.61 10.02
N VAL A 100 -1.64 -19.31 9.06
CA VAL A 100 -2.24 -20.31 8.17
C VAL A 100 -1.17 -21.06 7.38
N ALA A 101 -0.19 -20.35 6.82
CA ALA A 101 0.91 -20.98 6.09
C ALA A 101 1.70 -21.96 6.97
N PHE A 102 2.07 -21.57 8.19
CA PHE A 102 2.75 -22.48 9.11
C PHE A 102 1.88 -23.67 9.53
N ALA A 103 0.58 -23.47 9.76
CA ALA A 103 -0.34 -24.56 10.06
C ALA A 103 -0.44 -25.55 8.89
N VAL A 104 -0.50 -25.05 7.65
CA VAL A 104 -0.51 -25.88 6.43
C VAL A 104 0.81 -26.63 6.26
N ILE A 105 1.96 -25.96 6.46
CA ILE A 105 3.28 -26.60 6.41
C ILE A 105 3.38 -27.71 7.46
N ALA A 106 2.97 -27.43 8.70
CA ALA A 106 2.98 -28.41 9.78
C ALA A 106 2.10 -29.61 9.43
N TRP A 107 0.92 -29.39 8.85
CA TRP A 107 0.05 -30.46 8.38
C TRP A 107 0.68 -31.27 7.24
N LEU A 108 1.23 -30.59 6.21
CA LEU A 108 1.92 -31.21 5.08
C LEU A 108 3.16 -32.00 5.53
N ALA A 109 3.80 -31.60 6.63
CA ALA A 109 4.96 -32.28 7.17
C ALA A 109 4.68 -33.75 7.58
N HIS A 110 3.40 -34.07 7.80
CA HIS A 110 2.93 -35.41 8.12
C HIS A 110 2.37 -36.18 6.91
N GLN A 111 2.33 -35.58 5.72
CA GLN A 111 1.69 -36.14 4.54
C GLN A 111 2.70 -36.81 3.60
N GLN A 112 2.78 -38.15 3.64
CA GLN A 112 3.72 -38.91 2.81
C GLN A 112 3.59 -38.66 1.29
N TRP A 113 2.36 -38.46 0.80
CA TRP A 113 2.11 -38.21 -0.63
C TRP A 113 2.76 -36.92 -1.12
N PHE A 114 2.87 -35.91 -0.24
CA PHE A 114 3.41 -34.61 -0.58
C PHE A 114 4.89 -34.70 -0.95
N TYR A 115 5.66 -35.54 -0.26
CA TYR A 115 7.08 -35.74 -0.54
C TYR A 115 7.30 -36.59 -1.78
N ARG A 116 6.56 -37.71 -1.87
CA ARG A 116 6.70 -38.68 -2.96
C ARG A 116 6.38 -38.07 -4.32
N ALA A 117 5.42 -37.13 -4.39
CA ALA A 117 5.07 -36.43 -5.60
C ALA A 117 6.25 -35.63 -6.22
N PHE A 118 7.24 -35.24 -5.39
CA PHE A 118 8.42 -34.49 -5.82
C PHE A 118 9.72 -35.32 -5.69
N GLY A 119 9.62 -36.64 -5.50
CA GLY A 119 10.78 -37.53 -5.41
C GLY A 119 11.55 -37.48 -4.09
N PHE A 120 10.98 -36.89 -3.03
CA PHE A 120 11.59 -36.88 -1.70
C PHE A 120 11.21 -38.14 -0.90
N GLU A 121 12.16 -38.66 -0.14
CA GLU A 121 11.89 -39.73 0.82
C GLU A 121 11.19 -39.15 2.06
N TYR A 122 10.05 -39.75 2.42
CA TYR A 122 9.35 -39.44 3.66
C TYR A 122 9.88 -40.32 4.78
N GLN A 123 10.33 -39.72 5.88
CA GLN A 123 10.84 -40.43 7.06
C GLN A 123 9.75 -40.51 8.15
N PRO A 124 9.13 -41.68 8.40
CA PRO A 124 8.10 -41.82 9.44
C PRO A 124 8.69 -41.61 10.84
N GLY A 125 7.98 -40.91 11.72
CA GLY A 125 8.33 -40.77 13.14
C GLY A 125 9.37 -39.70 13.49
N PHE A 126 9.99 -39.04 12.50
CA PHE A 126 10.95 -37.95 12.72
C PHE A 126 10.51 -36.66 12.02
N ALA A 127 9.51 -35.99 12.59
CA ALA A 127 8.89 -34.79 12.01
C ALA A 127 9.90 -33.66 11.71
N ALA A 128 10.99 -33.58 12.48
CA ALA A 128 12.05 -32.60 12.28
C ALA A 128 12.79 -32.76 10.93
N ALA A 129 13.03 -33.99 10.47
CA ALA A 129 13.68 -34.22 9.17
C ALA A 129 12.75 -33.88 7.99
N ASN A 130 11.45 -34.04 8.17
CA ASN A 130 10.44 -33.76 7.15
C ASN A 130 10.09 -32.26 7.04
N LEU A 131 10.41 -31.45 8.06
CA LEU A 131 10.03 -30.04 8.11
C LEU A 131 10.72 -29.19 7.04
N VAL A 132 12.05 -29.36 6.86
CA VAL A 132 12.81 -28.55 5.89
C VAL A 132 12.34 -28.81 4.45
N PRO A 133 12.20 -30.07 3.98
CA PRO A 133 11.65 -30.31 2.65
C PRO A 133 10.18 -29.87 2.52
N ALA A 134 9.34 -29.99 3.56
CA ALA A 134 7.98 -29.46 3.52
C ALA A 134 7.95 -27.94 3.32
N MET A 135 8.80 -27.20 4.03
CA MET A 135 8.91 -25.74 3.86
C MET A 135 9.38 -25.36 2.45
N LEU A 136 10.36 -26.07 1.90
CA LEU A 136 10.87 -25.82 0.54
C LEU A 136 9.81 -26.10 -0.52
N LEU A 137 9.13 -27.25 -0.43
CA LEU A 137 8.05 -27.62 -1.35
C LEU A 137 6.85 -26.68 -1.21
N PHE A 138 6.51 -26.27 0.00
CA PHE A 138 5.48 -25.26 0.22
C PHE A 138 5.87 -23.92 -0.40
N ALA A 139 7.11 -23.45 -0.21
CA ALA A 139 7.59 -22.21 -0.80
C ALA A 139 7.54 -22.24 -2.34
N LEU A 140 7.89 -23.37 -2.95
CA LEU A 140 7.78 -23.59 -4.40
C LEU A 140 6.32 -23.47 -4.89
N LEU A 141 5.35 -24.00 -4.13
CA LEU A 141 3.94 -23.97 -4.50
C LEU A 141 3.21 -22.69 -4.07
N ALA A 142 3.77 -21.93 -3.12
CA ALA A 142 3.14 -20.78 -2.51
C ALA A 142 2.79 -19.70 -3.55
N GLU A 143 3.62 -19.49 -4.57
CA GLU A 143 3.36 -18.51 -5.64
C GLU A 143 2.15 -18.91 -6.51
N THR A 144 1.98 -20.21 -6.78
CA THR A 144 0.82 -20.69 -7.56
C THR A 144 -0.46 -20.51 -6.77
N ILE A 145 -0.43 -20.76 -5.47
CA ILE A 145 -1.58 -20.54 -4.58
C ILE A 145 -1.87 -19.05 -4.45
N SER A 146 -0.84 -18.24 -4.20
CA SER A 146 -0.98 -16.80 -3.98
C SER A 146 -1.49 -16.09 -5.23
N PHE A 147 -1.16 -16.55 -6.43
CA PHE A 147 -1.71 -16.05 -7.69
C PHE A 147 -3.24 -16.04 -7.67
N TRP A 148 -3.87 -17.15 -7.29
CA TRP A 148 -5.34 -17.27 -7.25
C TRP A 148 -5.98 -16.54 -6.07
N VAL A 149 -5.24 -16.33 -4.98
CA VAL A 149 -5.70 -15.57 -3.81
C VAL A 149 -5.55 -14.06 -4.04
N SER A 150 -4.61 -13.64 -4.89
CA SER A 150 -4.25 -12.23 -5.10
C SER A 150 -5.43 -11.31 -5.44
N PRO A 151 -6.44 -11.70 -6.25
CA PRO A 151 -7.56 -10.82 -6.55
C PRO A 151 -8.40 -10.47 -5.32
N LEU A 152 -8.50 -11.38 -4.33
CA LEU A 152 -9.22 -11.12 -3.08
C LEU A 152 -8.53 -10.03 -2.26
N ILE A 153 -7.19 -10.08 -2.22
CA ILE A 153 -6.37 -9.06 -1.56
C ILE A 153 -6.47 -7.72 -2.32
N HIS A 154 -6.46 -7.76 -3.65
CA HIS A 154 -6.61 -6.57 -4.47
C HIS A 154 -7.98 -5.92 -4.32
N ILE A 155 -9.08 -6.69 -4.22
CA ILE A 155 -10.41 -6.15 -3.93
C ILE A 155 -10.43 -5.40 -2.60
N LEU A 156 -9.83 -5.97 -1.55
CA LEU A 156 -9.71 -5.30 -0.25
C LEU A 156 -8.88 -4.02 -0.35
N SER A 157 -7.75 -4.07 -1.05
CA SER A 157 -6.90 -2.89 -1.29
C SER A 157 -7.66 -1.79 -2.03
N ARG A 158 -8.39 -2.15 -3.10
CA ARG A 158 -9.23 -1.21 -3.86
C ARG A 158 -10.33 -0.60 -3.00
N HIS A 159 -10.93 -1.38 -2.09
CA HIS A 159 -11.90 -0.85 -1.14
C HIS A 159 -11.28 0.20 -0.21
N PHE A 160 -10.08 -0.04 0.29
CA PHE A 160 -9.35 0.94 1.12
C PHE A 160 -9.02 2.24 0.38
N GLU A 161 -8.71 2.16 -0.91
CA GLU A 161 -8.53 3.35 -1.75
C GLU A 161 -9.81 4.18 -1.83
N TYR A 162 -10.98 3.55 -2.04
CA TYR A 162 -12.26 4.27 -2.06
C TYR A 162 -12.61 4.87 -0.67
N GLU A 163 -12.32 4.16 0.42
CA GLU A 163 -12.50 4.71 1.77
C GLU A 163 -11.62 5.95 2.01
N ALA A 164 -10.38 5.93 1.51
CA ALA A 164 -9.44 7.03 1.63
C ALA A 164 -9.81 8.22 0.72
N ASP A 165 -10.27 7.96 -0.50
CA ASP A 165 -10.78 8.96 -1.44
C ASP A 165 -12.00 9.69 -0.87
N SER A 166 -12.95 8.94 -0.31
CA SER A 166 -14.12 9.49 0.37
C SER A 166 -13.73 10.35 1.58
N PHE A 167 -12.74 9.90 2.36
CA PHE A 167 -12.21 10.68 3.49
C PHE A 167 -11.55 11.98 3.03
N ALA A 168 -10.75 11.93 1.95
CA ALA A 168 -10.12 13.12 1.38
C ALA A 168 -11.17 14.12 0.90
N HIS A 169 -12.18 13.66 0.17
CA HIS A 169 -13.29 14.50 -0.27
C HIS A 169 -14.00 15.19 0.89
N ALA A 170 -14.39 14.43 1.92
CA ALA A 170 -15.07 14.97 3.09
C ALA A 170 -14.20 15.98 3.87
N THR A 171 -12.89 15.77 3.88
CA THR A 171 -11.93 16.65 4.59
C THR A 171 -11.65 17.94 3.82
N MET A 172 -11.55 17.85 2.48
CA MET A 172 -11.28 19.00 1.61
C MET A 172 -12.54 19.84 1.35
N GLY A 173 -13.73 19.23 1.42
CA GLY A 173 -15.00 19.87 1.06
C GLY A 173 -15.21 20.03 -0.45
N GLU A 174 -14.32 19.46 -1.26
CA GLU A 174 -14.31 19.51 -2.72
C GLU A 174 -13.60 18.26 -3.28
N THR A 175 -13.71 18.00 -4.59
CA THR A 175 -13.08 16.85 -5.26
C THR A 175 -12.16 17.23 -6.41
N GLU A 176 -12.21 18.48 -6.88
CA GLU A 176 -11.49 18.97 -8.03
C GLU A 176 -9.97 18.89 -7.81
N SER A 177 -9.45 19.36 -6.68
CA SER A 177 -8.00 19.32 -6.43
C SER A 177 -7.46 17.89 -6.43
N PHE A 178 -8.23 16.96 -5.87
CA PHE A 178 -7.82 15.56 -5.82
C PHE A 178 -7.87 14.89 -7.19
N VAL A 179 -8.93 15.13 -7.96
CA VAL A 179 -9.04 14.62 -9.34
C VAL A 179 -7.92 15.18 -10.22
N GLN A 180 -7.60 16.47 -10.10
CA GLN A 180 -6.48 17.07 -10.84
C GLN A 180 -5.13 16.47 -10.42
N ALA A 181 -4.93 16.22 -9.12
CA ALA A 181 -3.75 15.53 -8.64
C ALA A 181 -3.61 14.12 -9.25
N LEU A 182 -4.69 13.32 -9.22
CA LEU A 182 -4.70 11.97 -9.80
C LEU A 182 -4.42 11.98 -11.31
N ARG A 183 -4.98 12.94 -12.06
CA ARG A 183 -4.71 13.10 -13.50
C ARG A 183 -3.25 13.43 -13.77
N LYS A 184 -2.68 14.40 -13.06
CA LYS A 184 -1.26 14.78 -13.20
C LYS A 184 -0.34 13.61 -12.85
N LEU A 185 -0.61 12.90 -11.77
CA LEU A 185 0.17 11.72 -11.37
C LEU A 185 0.08 10.62 -12.42
N SER A 186 -1.11 10.37 -12.97
CA SER A 186 -1.31 9.36 -14.03
C SER A 186 -0.57 9.73 -15.32
N GLU A 187 -0.61 11.00 -15.72
CA GLU A 187 0.13 11.53 -16.88
C GLU A 187 1.64 11.36 -16.69
N LYS A 188 2.18 11.78 -15.54
CA LYS A 188 3.63 11.70 -15.26
C LYS A 188 4.14 10.28 -15.11
N ASN A 189 3.31 9.37 -14.60
CA ASN A 189 3.62 7.95 -14.48
C ASN A 189 3.31 7.15 -15.75
N LEU A 190 2.79 7.77 -16.82
CA LEU A 190 2.36 7.12 -18.05
C LEU A 190 1.43 5.92 -17.79
N SER A 191 0.50 6.10 -16.86
CA SER A 191 -0.40 5.02 -16.41
C SER A 191 -1.41 4.64 -17.50
N ASN A 192 -1.74 3.35 -17.60
CA ASN A 192 -2.79 2.90 -18.50
C ASN A 192 -4.17 3.39 -18.00
N LEU A 193 -4.81 4.25 -18.78
CA LEU A 193 -6.10 4.87 -18.41
C LEU A 193 -7.30 3.97 -18.68
N THR A 194 -7.17 2.97 -19.57
CA THR A 194 -8.28 2.11 -20.01
C THR A 194 -7.88 0.62 -20.04
N PRO A 195 -7.36 0.08 -18.93
CA PRO A 195 -7.08 -1.35 -18.85
C PRO A 195 -8.38 -2.16 -18.96
N HIS A 196 -8.27 -3.39 -19.48
CA HIS A 196 -9.41 -4.30 -19.52
C HIS A 196 -9.92 -4.61 -18.10
N PRO A 197 -11.24 -4.62 -17.83
CA PRO A 197 -11.78 -4.79 -16.47
C PRO A 197 -11.34 -6.08 -15.77
N LEU A 198 -11.19 -7.19 -16.52
CA LEU A 198 -10.67 -8.44 -15.95
C LEU A 198 -9.19 -8.31 -15.55
N TYR A 199 -8.41 -7.58 -16.33
CA TYR A 199 -7.00 -7.38 -16.04
C TYR A 199 -6.81 -6.48 -14.82
N SER A 200 -7.51 -5.34 -14.76
CA SER A 200 -7.46 -4.47 -13.58
C SER A 200 -8.04 -5.16 -12.34
N GLY A 201 -9.13 -5.91 -12.49
CA GLY A 201 -9.75 -6.68 -11.40
C GLY A 201 -8.83 -7.75 -10.82
N PHE A 202 -7.99 -8.37 -11.64
CA PHE A 202 -7.05 -9.40 -11.19
C PHE A 202 -5.74 -8.82 -10.67
N TYR A 203 -5.13 -7.85 -11.37
CA TYR A 203 -3.75 -7.42 -11.12
C TYR A 203 -3.60 -6.10 -10.37
N TYR A 204 -4.59 -5.20 -10.38
CA TYR A 204 -4.40 -3.86 -9.83
C TYR A 204 -4.84 -3.78 -8.37
N SER A 205 -3.91 -3.42 -7.49
CA SER A 205 -4.19 -3.11 -6.09
C SER A 205 -4.90 -1.76 -5.88
N HIS A 206 -4.80 -0.87 -6.87
CA HIS A 206 -5.48 0.43 -6.90
C HIS A 206 -6.55 0.44 -8.00
N PRO A 207 -7.73 1.05 -7.76
CA PRO A 207 -8.69 1.29 -8.82
C PRO A 207 -8.09 2.22 -9.88
N THR A 208 -8.58 2.09 -11.11
CA THR A 208 -8.13 2.95 -12.22
C THR A 208 -8.51 4.41 -11.96
N LEU A 209 -7.82 5.35 -12.61
CA LEU A 209 -8.15 6.78 -12.54
C LEU A 209 -9.65 7.02 -12.78
N LEU A 210 -10.21 6.41 -13.83
CA LEU A 210 -11.61 6.59 -14.21
C LEU A 210 -12.58 6.01 -13.17
N GLU A 211 -12.22 4.92 -12.49
CA GLU A 211 -13.04 4.36 -11.41
C GLU A 211 -13.07 5.28 -10.19
N ARG A 212 -11.90 5.83 -9.80
CA ARG A 212 -11.81 6.80 -8.69
C ARG A 212 -12.55 8.10 -8.99
N GLU A 213 -12.39 8.64 -10.20
CA GLU A 213 -13.12 9.83 -10.63
C GLU A 213 -14.63 9.62 -10.62
N ARG A 214 -15.13 8.44 -11.01
CA ARG A 214 -16.57 8.14 -10.94
C ARG A 214 -17.07 7.97 -9.51
N ALA A 215 -16.25 7.41 -8.62
CA ALA A 215 -16.63 7.21 -7.21
C ALA A 215 -16.70 8.52 -6.41
N LEU A 216 -16.05 9.58 -6.91
CA LEU A 216 -15.99 10.91 -6.30
C LEU A 216 -17.04 11.89 -6.86
N ARG A 217 -17.86 11.46 -7.81
CA ARG A 217 -18.99 12.24 -8.36
C ARG A 217 -20.30 11.79 -7.75
#